data_AF-A0A8H7GF58-F1
#
_entry.id   AF-A0A8H7GF58-F1
#
_cell.length_a   1.000
_cell.length_b   1.000
_cell.length_c   1.000
_cell.angle_alpha   90.00
_cell.angle_beta   90.00
_cell.angle_gamma   90.00
#
_symmetry.space_group_name_H-M   'P 1'
#
loop_
_entity.id
_entity.type
_entity.pdbx_description
1 polymer ?
#
loop_
_entity_poly.entity_id
_entity_poly.type
_entity_poly.pdbx_seq_one_letter_code
_entity_poly.pdbx_strand_id
1 'polypeptide(L)'
;MSPTPTPASEHCSFMASLDPAMHSFDSDMSLTPARAVVEPIVIDNLAHDFKVEQKHRANMHMFVEIASSDGKLGKSDILARLYMLAVHYEDVAERHRLANDQGSMDIKTMYNDLVVRMSGTYEMTKEQQTNIRRTANHAIYQPNRTNFGNMHLDVMVKSRRIAACIRYLLSSQKTLRDNQNSMGLSNVFGQALREQVLEKAIRRTCSSVRNAFRQDIRDSIYGPNSRPLAQFTFHSANKYHPGLFEQGKAGLGYTIHNTILRRFGLDNPALIKSKSASEENEESGDAQSQGIKKRGRNETGRIPHGEDFWGRVDLYFEGMVQQNGRDLTGDKWKECVNEMIRRDYATFGGPENTSADARPESAGPVIAQGASMIHSFANRT
;
A
#
# COMPACT_ATOMS: atom_id res chain seq x y z
N MET A 1 30.95 -19.10 14.41
CA MET A 1 30.23 -19.58 15.60
C MET A 1 28.79 -19.82 15.19
N SER A 2 28.45 -21.07 14.94
CA SER A 2 27.14 -21.49 14.42
C SER A 2 26.17 -21.69 15.58
N PRO A 3 24.90 -21.25 15.48
CA PRO A 3 23.94 -21.45 16.56
C PRO A 3 23.45 -22.90 16.58
N THR A 4 23.51 -23.49 17.76
CA THR A 4 23.03 -24.83 18.13
C THR A 4 21.50 -24.90 17.99
N PRO A 5 20.93 -26.00 17.44
CA PRO A 5 19.49 -26.17 17.35
C PRO A 5 18.90 -26.59 18.71
N THR A 6 17.82 -25.91 19.11
CA THR A 6 16.99 -26.22 20.27
C THR A 6 16.13 -27.46 19.99
N PRO A 7 16.05 -28.46 20.88
CA PRO A 7 15.23 -29.64 20.66
C PRO A 7 13.73 -29.35 20.88
N ALA A 8 12.91 -29.94 20.01
CA ALA A 8 11.46 -29.90 20.06
C ALA A 8 10.94 -30.69 21.27
N SER A 9 10.01 -30.08 22.02
CA SER A 9 9.29 -30.75 23.09
C SER A 9 8.17 -31.60 22.50
N GLU A 10 8.39 -32.91 22.44
CA GLU A 10 7.36 -33.91 22.16
C GLU A 10 6.44 -34.03 23.37
N HIS A 11 5.22 -33.51 23.27
CA HIS A 11 4.15 -33.83 24.22
C HIS A 11 3.62 -35.25 23.91
N CYS A 12 4.14 -36.22 24.67
CA CYS A 12 3.68 -37.59 24.70
C CYS A 12 2.30 -37.65 25.35
N SER A 13 1.26 -37.95 24.57
CA SER A 13 -0.10 -38.20 25.06
C SER A 13 -0.20 -39.66 25.48
N PHE A 14 -0.01 -39.94 26.76
CA PHE A 14 -0.13 -41.28 27.35
C PHE A 14 -1.55 -41.43 27.92
N MET A 15 -2.47 -41.99 27.13
CA MET A 15 -3.74 -42.49 27.66
C MET A 15 -3.53 -43.90 28.20
N ALA A 16 -3.30 -44.01 29.51
CA ALA A 16 -3.41 -45.26 30.24
C ALA A 16 -4.90 -45.52 30.52
N SER A 17 -5.45 -46.53 29.83
CA SER A 17 -6.69 -47.20 30.19
C SER A 17 -6.41 -48.04 31.43
N LEU A 18 -7.05 -47.68 32.54
CA LEU A 18 -7.15 -48.49 33.75
C LEU A 18 -8.63 -48.80 33.95
N ASP A 19 -9.00 -50.05 33.71
CA ASP A 19 -10.28 -50.62 34.15
C ASP A 19 -10.23 -50.83 35.67
N PRO A 20 -11.18 -50.29 36.45
CA PRO A 20 -11.41 -50.73 37.81
C PRO A 20 -12.58 -51.72 37.82
N ALA A 21 -12.27 -52.97 38.21
CA ALA A 21 -13.26 -53.96 38.57
C ALA A 21 -14.17 -53.42 39.69
N MET A 22 -15.47 -53.37 39.41
CA MET A 22 -16.50 -53.02 40.37
C MET A 22 -16.66 -54.12 41.41
N HIS A 23 -16.07 -53.92 42.59
CA HIS A 23 -16.51 -54.59 43.81
C HIS A 23 -17.67 -53.78 44.41
N SER A 24 -18.89 -54.31 44.26
CA SER A 24 -20.10 -53.80 44.93
C SER A 24 -20.00 -54.06 46.43
N PHE A 25 -19.65 -53.02 47.19
CA PHE A 25 -19.90 -52.97 48.63
C PHE A 25 -21.22 -52.25 48.86
N ASP A 26 -22.32 -53.01 48.85
CA ASP A 26 -23.60 -52.54 49.38
C ASP A 26 -23.48 -52.45 50.91
N SER A 27 -23.05 -51.28 51.38
CA SER A 27 -23.24 -50.85 52.76
C SER A 27 -24.11 -49.62 52.73
N ASP A 28 -25.39 -49.85 52.93
CA ASP A 28 -26.44 -48.84 53.13
C ASP A 28 -26.18 -48.09 54.44
N MET A 29 -25.17 -47.21 54.43
CA MET A 29 -24.97 -46.19 55.45
C MET A 29 -25.96 -45.08 55.13
N SER A 30 -27.14 -45.18 55.74
CA SER A 30 -28.06 -44.06 55.91
C SER A 30 -27.36 -42.93 56.68
N LEU A 31 -26.58 -42.14 55.94
CA LEU A 31 -25.96 -40.91 56.41
C LEU A 31 -27.08 -39.88 56.52
N THR A 32 -27.72 -39.85 57.68
CA THR A 32 -28.46 -38.65 58.07
C THR A 32 -27.47 -37.47 57.96
N PRO A 33 -27.79 -36.44 57.15
CA PRO A 33 -26.86 -35.35 56.89
C PRO A 33 -26.49 -34.70 58.22
N ALA A 34 -25.24 -34.89 58.63
CA ALA A 34 -24.72 -34.33 59.86
C ALA A 34 -24.93 -32.82 59.80
N ARG A 35 -25.73 -32.30 60.75
CA ARG A 35 -26.04 -30.87 60.81
C ARG A 35 -24.75 -30.09 60.94
N ALA A 36 -24.44 -29.24 59.96
CA ALA A 36 -23.23 -28.43 59.97
C ALA A 36 -23.11 -27.65 61.28
N VAL A 37 -21.92 -27.69 61.88
CA VAL A 37 -21.64 -27.08 63.20
C VAL A 37 -21.60 -25.54 63.11
N VAL A 38 -21.30 -25.01 61.91
CA VAL A 38 -21.26 -23.57 61.60
C VAL A 38 -22.35 -23.26 60.59
N GLU A 39 -23.11 -22.19 60.83
CA GLU A 39 -24.19 -21.77 59.94
C GLU A 39 -23.61 -21.15 58.65
N PRO A 40 -24.17 -21.46 57.46
CA PRO A 40 -23.71 -20.91 56.18
C PRO A 40 -23.62 -19.38 56.13
N ILE A 41 -24.50 -18.68 56.85
CA ILE A 41 -24.50 -17.21 56.92
C ILE A 41 -23.22 -16.64 57.53
N VAL A 42 -22.58 -17.37 58.45
CA VAL A 42 -21.31 -16.97 59.07
C VAL A 42 -20.18 -17.06 58.04
N ILE A 43 -20.18 -18.10 57.21
CA ILE A 43 -19.21 -18.31 56.14
C ILE A 43 -19.34 -17.19 55.08
N ASP A 44 -20.57 -16.81 54.76
CA ASP A 44 -20.87 -15.78 53.78
C ASP A 44 -20.50 -14.37 54.25
N ASN A 45 -20.79 -14.04 55.51
CA ASN A 45 -20.37 -12.78 56.12
C ASN A 45 -18.84 -12.69 56.15
N LEU A 46 -18.16 -13.76 56.53
CA LEU A 46 -16.71 -13.80 56.56
C LEU A 46 -16.10 -13.67 55.15
N ALA A 47 -16.65 -14.37 54.15
CA ALA A 47 -16.21 -14.24 52.76
C ALA A 47 -16.43 -12.81 52.23
N HIS A 48 -17.52 -12.16 52.62
CA HIS A 48 -17.79 -10.76 52.28
C HIS A 48 -16.77 -9.81 52.93
N ASP A 49 -16.53 -9.93 54.24
CA ASP A 49 -15.62 -9.07 55.00
C ASP A 49 -14.20 -9.12 54.46
N PHE A 50 -13.73 -10.32 54.09
CA PHE A 50 -12.42 -10.58 53.50
C PHE A 50 -12.38 -10.40 51.97
N LYS A 51 -13.47 -9.93 51.35
CA LYS A 51 -13.61 -9.71 49.89
C LYS A 51 -13.14 -10.91 49.05
N VAL A 52 -13.48 -12.10 49.52
CA VAL A 52 -13.07 -13.39 48.96
C VAL A 52 -13.85 -13.66 47.67
N GLU A 53 -13.19 -14.24 46.66
CA GLU A 53 -13.83 -14.59 45.38
C GLU A 53 -14.85 -15.72 45.53
N GLN A 54 -15.83 -15.77 44.63
CA GLN A 54 -16.94 -16.75 44.69
C GLN A 54 -16.45 -18.21 44.71
N LYS A 55 -15.36 -18.52 43.98
CA LYS A 55 -14.74 -19.87 43.99
C LYS A 55 -14.20 -20.23 45.37
N HIS A 56 -13.54 -19.27 46.02
CA HIS A 56 -12.95 -19.45 47.35
C HIS A 56 -14.04 -19.51 48.44
N ARG A 57 -15.15 -18.77 48.28
CA ARG A 57 -16.34 -18.90 49.12
C ARG A 57 -16.91 -20.33 49.08
N ALA A 58 -17.01 -20.95 47.90
CA ALA A 58 -17.44 -22.34 47.79
C ALA A 58 -16.50 -23.32 48.52
N ASN A 59 -15.18 -23.09 48.46
CA ASN A 59 -14.20 -23.89 49.21
C ASN A 59 -14.35 -23.73 50.72
N MET A 60 -14.70 -22.55 51.21
CA MET A 60 -14.96 -22.31 52.63
C MET A 60 -16.20 -23.08 53.13
N HIS A 61 -17.26 -23.16 52.32
CA HIS A 61 -18.43 -24.01 52.61
C HIS A 61 -18.04 -25.49 52.67
N MET A 62 -17.28 -25.97 51.68
CA MET A 62 -16.79 -27.35 51.63
C MET A 62 -15.87 -27.68 52.82
N PHE A 63 -15.03 -26.74 53.25
CA PHE A 63 -14.18 -26.90 54.43
C PHE A 63 -15.01 -27.16 55.70
N VAL A 64 -16.08 -26.39 55.91
CA VAL A 64 -16.97 -26.57 57.07
C VAL A 64 -17.72 -27.90 57.02
N GLU A 65 -18.15 -28.33 55.83
CA GLU A 65 -18.82 -29.62 55.62
C GLU A 65 -17.89 -30.78 56.02
N ILE A 66 -16.66 -30.79 55.51
CA ILE A 66 -15.64 -31.81 55.83
C ILE A 66 -15.26 -31.75 57.32
N ALA A 67 -15.05 -30.57 57.88
CA ALA A 67 -14.67 -30.44 59.29
C ALA A 67 -15.80 -30.86 60.26
N SER A 68 -17.06 -30.84 59.80
CA SER A 68 -18.23 -31.24 60.58
C SER A 68 -18.54 -32.74 60.50
N SER A 69 -18.03 -33.48 59.50
CA SER A 69 -18.42 -34.88 59.25
C SER A 69 -18.04 -35.83 60.39
N ASP A 70 -16.90 -35.60 61.03
CA ASP A 70 -16.34 -36.51 62.04
C ASP A 70 -16.81 -36.19 63.46
N GLY A 71 -17.44 -35.03 63.68
CA GLY A 71 -17.89 -34.57 65.01
C GLY A 71 -16.78 -34.35 66.05
N LYS A 72 -15.50 -34.54 65.68
CA LYS A 72 -14.35 -34.43 66.58
C LYS A 72 -13.89 -32.99 66.80
N LEU A 73 -14.15 -32.10 65.85
CA LEU A 73 -13.75 -30.70 65.93
C LEU A 73 -14.85 -29.86 66.57
N GLY A 74 -14.50 -29.15 67.62
CA GLY A 74 -15.40 -28.18 68.24
C GLY A 74 -15.65 -26.99 67.33
N LYS A 75 -16.81 -26.34 67.47
CA LYS A 75 -17.21 -25.14 66.71
C LYS A 75 -16.14 -24.04 66.71
N SER A 76 -15.47 -23.83 67.86
CA SER A 76 -14.42 -22.83 68.01
C SER A 76 -13.18 -23.13 67.15
N ASP A 77 -12.78 -24.39 67.04
CA ASP A 77 -11.63 -24.79 66.20
C ASP A 77 -11.95 -24.62 64.72
N ILE A 78 -13.16 -25.03 64.30
CA ILE A 78 -13.63 -24.86 62.92
C ILE A 78 -13.66 -23.37 62.55
N LEU A 79 -14.20 -22.50 63.42
CA LEU A 79 -14.25 -21.06 63.19
C LEU A 79 -12.86 -20.42 63.12
N ALA A 80 -11.92 -20.81 63.99
CA ALA A 80 -10.55 -20.30 63.95
C ALA A 80 -9.83 -20.67 62.64
N ARG A 81 -9.98 -21.92 62.18
CA ARG A 81 -9.43 -22.36 60.89
C ARG A 81 -10.11 -21.71 59.70
N LEU A 82 -11.42 -21.53 59.76
CA LEU A 82 -12.18 -20.83 58.73
C LEU A 82 -11.73 -19.36 58.59
N TYR A 83 -11.46 -18.69 59.71
CA TYR A 83 -10.89 -17.34 59.74
C TYR A 83 -9.50 -17.30 59.09
N MET A 84 -8.60 -18.22 59.45
CA MET A 84 -7.28 -18.32 58.81
C MET A 84 -7.38 -18.57 57.30
N LEU A 85 -8.34 -19.40 56.87
CA LEU A 85 -8.58 -19.67 55.45
C LEU A 85 -9.11 -18.42 54.72
N ALA A 86 -9.99 -17.64 55.34
CA ALA A 86 -10.48 -16.36 54.79
C ALA A 86 -9.34 -15.34 54.62
N VAL A 87 -8.49 -15.17 55.64
CA VAL A 87 -7.28 -14.32 55.59
C VAL A 87 -6.35 -14.76 54.45
N HIS A 88 -6.14 -16.08 54.28
CA HIS A 88 -5.31 -16.59 53.21
C HIS A 88 -5.90 -16.31 51.83
N TYR A 89 -7.21 -16.46 51.66
CA TYR A 89 -7.87 -16.15 50.38
C TYR A 89 -7.94 -14.66 50.08
N GLU A 90 -8.00 -13.79 51.09
CA GLU A 90 -7.85 -12.34 50.92
C GLU A 90 -6.47 -12.00 50.36
N ASP A 91 -5.39 -12.53 50.94
CA ASP A 91 -4.00 -12.30 50.46
C ASP A 91 -3.82 -12.81 49.02
N VAL A 92 -4.37 -13.99 48.68
CA VAL A 92 -4.35 -14.50 47.30
C VAL A 92 -5.13 -13.58 46.35
N ALA A 93 -6.32 -13.12 46.74
CA ALA A 93 -7.12 -12.21 45.93
C ALA A 93 -6.46 -10.85 45.76
N GLU A 94 -5.82 -10.32 46.80
CA GLU A 94 -5.08 -9.05 46.77
C GLU A 94 -3.87 -9.16 45.84
N ARG A 95 -3.08 -10.24 45.91
CA ARG A 95 -1.99 -10.47 44.96
C ARG A 95 -2.47 -10.57 43.52
N HIS A 96 -3.63 -11.18 43.28
CA HIS A 96 -4.20 -11.25 41.95
C HIS A 96 -4.66 -9.87 41.45
N ARG A 97 -5.26 -9.04 42.32
CA ARG A 97 -5.62 -7.65 42.00
C ARG A 97 -4.38 -6.81 41.72
N LEU A 98 -3.36 -6.88 42.57
CA LEU A 98 -2.09 -6.19 42.38
C LEU A 98 -1.36 -6.67 41.11
N ALA A 99 -1.41 -7.96 40.79
CA ALA A 99 -0.85 -8.50 39.54
C ALA A 99 -1.63 -8.01 38.31
N ASN A 100 -2.95 -7.84 38.41
CA ASN A 100 -3.75 -7.25 37.35
C ASN A 100 -3.48 -5.75 37.21
N ASP A 101 -3.34 -5.02 38.31
CA ASP A 101 -3.05 -3.58 38.33
C ASP A 101 -1.61 -3.26 37.88
N GLN A 102 -0.62 -4.09 38.23
CA GLN A 102 0.80 -3.91 37.87
C GLN A 102 1.19 -4.60 36.56
N GLY A 103 0.58 -5.76 36.24
CA GLY A 103 0.92 -6.58 35.08
C GLY A 103 0.09 -6.28 33.83
N SER A 104 -1.06 -5.61 33.98
CA SER A 104 -1.84 -5.05 32.88
C SER A 104 -1.66 -3.53 32.77
N MET A 105 -0.47 -3.01 33.14
CA MET A 105 0.00 -1.82 32.44
C MET A 105 0.01 -2.18 30.97
N ASP A 106 -0.93 -1.58 30.27
CA ASP A 106 -1.58 -2.08 29.08
C ASP A 106 -0.57 -2.41 27.97
N ILE A 107 -0.03 -3.64 27.99
CA ILE A 107 0.93 -4.15 27.01
C ILE A 107 0.35 -3.99 25.60
N LYS A 108 -0.98 -4.10 25.48
CA LYS A 108 -1.71 -3.86 24.23
C LYS A 108 -1.68 -2.39 23.84
N THR A 109 -1.80 -1.44 24.77
CA THR A 109 -1.58 -0.01 24.50
C THR A 109 -0.12 0.32 24.22
N MET A 110 0.86 -0.25 24.94
CA MET A 110 2.27 -0.09 24.59
C MET A 110 2.58 -0.65 23.20
N TYR A 111 2.01 -1.80 22.85
CA TYR A 111 2.15 -2.39 21.53
C TYR A 111 1.46 -1.52 20.47
N ASN A 112 0.25 -1.01 20.75
CA ASN A 112 -0.44 -0.09 19.86
C ASN A 112 0.34 1.22 19.68
N ASP A 113 0.93 1.79 20.73
CA ASP A 113 1.78 2.97 20.65
C ASP A 113 3.05 2.69 19.84
N LEU A 114 3.68 1.52 20.05
CA LEU A 114 4.82 1.08 19.24
C LEU A 114 4.43 0.92 17.76
N VAL A 115 3.28 0.32 17.48
CA VAL A 115 2.74 0.17 16.11
C VAL A 115 2.46 1.55 15.50
N VAL A 116 1.90 2.49 16.25
CA VAL A 116 1.64 3.86 15.78
C VAL A 116 2.96 4.59 15.50
N ARG A 117 3.95 4.53 16.39
CA ARG A 117 5.28 5.14 16.18
C ARG A 117 6.01 4.54 14.99
N MET A 118 6.02 3.21 14.86
CA MET A 118 6.59 2.52 13.70
C MET A 118 5.84 2.82 12.41
N SER A 119 4.54 3.12 12.49
CA SER A 119 3.76 3.58 11.33
C SER A 119 4.10 5.02 10.96
N GLY A 120 4.44 5.87 11.94
CA GLY A 120 4.89 7.25 11.74
C GLY A 120 6.25 7.37 11.05
N THR A 121 7.16 6.43 11.31
CA THR A 121 8.50 6.39 10.68
C THR A 121 8.53 5.61 9.38
N TYR A 122 7.37 5.33 8.76
CA TYR A 122 7.34 4.56 7.52
C TYR A 122 7.92 5.35 6.36
N GLU A 123 9.01 4.84 5.79
CA GLU A 123 9.58 5.34 4.55
C GLU A 123 9.41 4.33 3.41
N MET A 124 9.14 4.86 2.23
CA MET A 124 9.04 4.11 0.99
C MET A 124 10.41 3.53 0.60
N THR A 125 10.49 2.22 0.38
CA THR A 125 11.74 1.57 -0.04
C THR A 125 12.16 2.03 -1.44
N LYS A 126 13.46 1.98 -1.75
CA LYS A 126 13.98 2.34 -3.09
C LYS A 126 13.34 1.53 -4.22
N GLU A 127 13.05 0.26 -3.96
CA GLU A 127 12.36 -0.62 -4.91
C GLU A 127 10.93 -0.15 -5.16
N GLN A 128 10.16 0.11 -4.11
CA GLN A 128 8.80 0.64 -4.23
C GLN A 128 8.78 1.98 -4.99
N GLN A 129 9.72 2.89 -4.70
CA GLN A 129 9.85 4.17 -5.42
C GLN A 129 10.17 3.94 -6.91
N THR A 130 11.03 2.98 -7.23
CA THR A 130 11.37 2.61 -8.62
C THR A 130 10.16 2.06 -9.35
N ASN A 131 9.35 1.22 -8.69
CA ASN A 131 8.14 0.63 -9.25
C ASN A 131 7.04 1.68 -9.47
N ILE A 132 6.87 2.64 -8.55
CA ILE A 132 5.98 3.79 -8.76
C ILE A 132 6.43 4.59 -9.97
N ARG A 133 7.73 4.90 -10.09
CA ARG A 133 8.27 5.64 -11.23
C ARG A 133 8.06 4.90 -12.55
N ARG A 134 8.31 3.59 -12.60
CA ARG A 134 8.04 2.76 -13.78
C ARG A 134 6.56 2.81 -14.17
N THR A 135 5.67 2.70 -13.18
CA THR A 135 4.21 2.77 -13.41
C THR A 135 3.80 4.16 -13.91
N ALA A 136 4.35 5.23 -13.34
CA ALA A 136 4.11 6.60 -13.78
C ALA A 136 4.64 6.86 -15.19
N ASN A 137 5.82 6.31 -15.54
CA ASN A 137 6.39 6.36 -16.89
C ASN A 137 5.48 5.64 -17.92
N HIS A 138 4.97 4.46 -17.57
CA HIS A 138 4.05 3.75 -18.45
C HIS A 138 2.73 4.50 -18.57
N ALA A 139 2.23 5.10 -17.48
CA ALA A 139 0.99 5.87 -17.47
C ALA A 139 1.10 7.16 -18.29
N ILE A 140 2.21 7.90 -18.20
CA ILE A 140 2.38 9.15 -18.95
C ILE A 140 2.39 8.91 -20.46
N TYR A 141 2.88 7.76 -20.89
CA TYR A 141 3.13 7.44 -22.30
C TYR A 141 2.09 6.49 -22.90
N GLN A 142 0.87 6.42 -22.36
CA GLN A 142 -0.18 5.61 -22.96
C GLN A 142 -0.74 6.28 -24.24
N PRO A 143 -0.89 5.56 -25.37
CA PRO A 143 -1.27 6.16 -26.64
C PRO A 143 -2.69 6.76 -26.63
N ASN A 144 -3.59 6.20 -25.81
CA ASN A 144 -4.98 6.61 -25.72
C ASN A 144 -5.23 7.64 -24.61
N ARG A 145 -4.17 8.20 -24.02
CA ARG A 145 -4.29 9.11 -22.89
C ARG A 145 -4.66 10.50 -23.35
N THR A 146 -5.68 11.05 -22.71
CA THR A 146 -6.17 12.42 -22.97
C THR A 146 -6.15 13.30 -21.73
N ASN A 147 -5.96 12.71 -20.54
CA ASN A 147 -5.88 13.44 -19.27
C ASN A 147 -4.53 13.20 -18.57
N PHE A 148 -3.77 14.28 -18.43
CA PHE A 148 -2.45 14.32 -17.84
C PHE A 148 -2.46 14.99 -16.47
N GLY A 149 -3.39 15.91 -16.22
CA GLY A 149 -3.62 16.57 -14.93
C GLY A 149 -3.81 15.56 -13.79
N ASN A 150 -4.61 14.53 -14.06
CA ASN A 150 -5.05 13.56 -13.07
C ASN A 150 -4.25 12.24 -13.07
N MET A 151 -3.03 12.23 -13.61
CA MET A 151 -2.20 11.02 -13.69
C MET A 151 -1.95 10.29 -12.37
N HIS A 152 -1.83 11.06 -11.30
CA HIS A 152 -1.65 10.51 -9.97
C HIS A 152 -2.87 9.68 -9.52
N LEU A 153 -4.09 10.05 -9.96
CA LEU A 153 -5.30 9.27 -9.71
C LEU A 153 -5.26 7.95 -10.47
N ASP A 154 -4.84 7.93 -11.74
CA ASP A 154 -4.72 6.69 -12.53
C ASP A 154 -3.71 5.72 -11.90
N VAL A 155 -2.54 6.23 -11.51
CA VAL A 155 -1.50 5.43 -10.85
C VAL A 155 -1.98 4.92 -9.49
N MET A 156 -2.69 5.76 -8.72
CA MET A 156 -3.27 5.37 -7.44
C MET A 156 -4.39 4.34 -7.60
N VAL A 157 -5.32 4.53 -8.55
CA VAL A 157 -6.39 3.59 -8.86
C VAL A 157 -5.81 2.27 -9.35
N LYS A 158 -4.79 2.27 -10.20
CA LYS A 158 -4.10 1.05 -10.62
C LYS A 158 -3.45 0.34 -9.44
N SER A 159 -2.77 1.08 -8.55
CA SER A 159 -2.16 0.53 -7.33
C SER A 159 -3.22 -0.06 -6.39
N ARG A 160 -4.35 0.63 -6.18
CA ARG A 160 -5.48 0.17 -5.38
C ARG A 160 -6.22 -1.00 -6.01
N ARG A 161 -6.43 -1.01 -7.33
CA ARG A 161 -7.07 -2.12 -8.05
C ARG A 161 -6.22 -3.38 -7.93
N ILE A 162 -4.90 -3.25 -8.04
CA ILE A 162 -3.98 -4.36 -7.78
C ILE A 162 -4.16 -4.84 -6.33
N ALA A 163 -4.14 -3.95 -5.34
CA ALA A 163 -4.34 -4.30 -3.93
C ALA A 163 -5.73 -4.91 -3.61
N ALA A 164 -6.80 -4.43 -4.24
CA ALA A 164 -8.17 -4.91 -4.04
C ALA A 164 -8.41 -6.25 -4.75
N CYS A 165 -7.89 -6.40 -5.96
CA CYS A 165 -7.87 -7.67 -6.70
C CYS A 165 -7.12 -8.73 -5.89
N ILE A 166 -6.01 -8.36 -5.25
CA ILE A 166 -5.28 -9.21 -4.28
C ILE A 166 -6.14 -9.59 -3.08
N ARG A 167 -6.88 -8.67 -2.46
CA ARG A 167 -7.76 -8.99 -1.32
C ARG A 167 -8.89 -9.96 -1.69
N TYR A 168 -9.49 -9.77 -2.88
CA TYR A 168 -10.54 -10.65 -3.40
C TYR A 168 -10.00 -12.02 -3.85
N LEU A 169 -8.78 -12.07 -4.38
CA LEU A 169 -8.15 -13.30 -4.89
C LEU A 169 -7.27 -14.02 -3.86
N LEU A 170 -6.93 -13.41 -2.71
CA LEU A 170 -6.34 -14.13 -1.57
C LEU A 170 -7.35 -15.09 -0.91
N SER A 171 -8.66 -14.87 -1.13
CA SER A 171 -9.73 -15.83 -0.84
C SER A 171 -9.79 -17.00 -1.86
N SER A 172 -9.05 -16.91 -2.99
CA SER A 172 -9.17 -17.80 -4.16
C SER A 172 -7.80 -17.98 -4.86
N GLN A 173 -6.94 -18.82 -4.27
CA GLN A 173 -5.70 -19.44 -4.79
C GLN A 173 -4.72 -18.73 -5.79
N LYS A 174 -3.45 -18.74 -5.33
CA LYS A 174 -2.15 -19.03 -5.98
C LYS A 174 -1.59 -18.20 -7.17
N THR A 175 -2.37 -17.68 -8.11
CA THR A 175 -1.80 -17.17 -9.40
C THR A 175 -1.42 -15.67 -9.42
N LEU A 176 -1.52 -14.96 -8.29
CA LEU A 176 -1.27 -13.51 -8.23
C LEU A 176 -0.22 -13.05 -7.21
N ARG A 177 0.44 -13.99 -6.52
CA ARG A 177 1.57 -13.65 -5.62
C ARG A 177 2.70 -12.92 -6.37
N ASP A 178 2.82 -13.12 -7.67
CA ASP A 178 3.87 -12.51 -8.48
C ASP A 178 3.70 -10.99 -8.69
N ASN A 179 2.46 -10.46 -8.61
CA ASN A 179 2.21 -9.03 -8.85
C ASN A 179 2.20 -8.16 -7.57
N GLN A 180 1.95 -8.76 -6.40
CA GLN A 180 2.13 -8.05 -5.13
C GLN A 180 3.60 -7.97 -4.74
N ASN A 181 4.34 -9.06 -4.97
CA ASN A 181 5.78 -9.10 -4.80
C ASN A 181 6.49 -8.19 -5.82
N SER A 182 5.98 -8.08 -7.06
CA SER A 182 6.65 -7.24 -8.08
C SER A 182 6.68 -5.75 -7.77
N MET A 183 5.75 -5.25 -6.95
CA MET A 183 5.77 -3.84 -6.49
C MET A 183 6.24 -3.66 -5.04
N GLY A 184 6.26 -4.72 -4.22
CA GLY A 184 6.69 -4.66 -2.83
C GLY A 184 5.77 -3.83 -1.91
N LEU A 185 4.50 -3.60 -2.29
CA LEU A 185 3.55 -2.72 -1.56
C LEU A 185 2.62 -3.47 -0.59
N SER A 186 2.90 -4.74 -0.29
CA SER A 186 2.06 -5.56 0.60
C SER A 186 1.91 -5.01 2.01
N ASN A 187 2.94 -4.32 2.50
CA ASN A 187 2.99 -3.70 3.82
C ASN A 187 2.37 -2.30 3.89
N VAL A 188 1.93 -1.73 2.76
CA VAL A 188 1.39 -0.37 2.70
C VAL A 188 -0.13 -0.35 2.83
N PHE A 189 -0.80 -1.21 2.08
CA PHE A 189 -2.27 -1.21 2.01
C PHE A 189 -2.91 -1.77 3.29
N GLY A 190 -4.00 -1.14 3.73
CA GLY A 190 -4.68 -1.48 4.99
C GLY A 190 -4.19 -0.68 6.19
N GLN A 191 -3.14 0.14 6.03
CA GLN A 191 -2.69 1.08 7.06
C GLN A 191 -2.82 2.51 6.54
N ALA A 192 -3.78 3.27 7.07
CA ALA A 192 -4.14 4.60 6.55
C ALA A 192 -2.96 5.57 6.45
N LEU A 193 -2.06 5.57 7.45
CA LEU A 193 -0.88 6.45 7.45
C LEU A 193 0.12 6.09 6.33
N ARG A 194 0.37 4.79 6.11
CA ARG A 194 1.24 4.34 5.02
C ARG A 194 0.63 4.61 3.65
N GLU A 195 -0.69 4.49 3.52
CA GLU A 195 -1.41 4.88 2.30
C GLU A 195 -1.29 6.38 2.01
N GLN A 196 -1.29 7.25 3.02
CA GLN A 196 -1.01 8.68 2.85
C GLN A 196 0.43 8.94 2.38
N VAL A 197 1.43 8.26 2.96
CA VAL A 197 2.83 8.35 2.50
C VAL A 197 2.96 7.89 1.06
N LEU A 198 2.31 6.78 0.69
CA LEU A 198 2.26 6.29 -0.68
C LEU A 198 1.60 7.30 -1.63
N GLU A 199 0.48 7.90 -1.24
CA GLU A 199 -0.21 8.90 -2.05
C GLU A 199 0.69 10.11 -2.34
N LYS A 200 1.36 10.64 -1.32
CA LYS A 200 2.33 11.73 -1.46
C LYS A 200 3.47 11.35 -2.42
N ALA A 201 4.04 10.15 -2.24
CA ALA A 201 5.10 9.64 -3.11
C ALA A 201 4.65 9.49 -4.58
N ILE A 202 3.42 9.00 -4.81
CA ILE A 202 2.81 8.89 -6.15
C ILE A 202 2.64 10.28 -6.76
N ARG A 203 2.03 11.23 -6.04
CA ARG A 203 1.82 12.62 -6.53
C ARG A 203 3.14 13.26 -6.96
N ARG A 204 4.16 13.20 -6.09
CA ARG A 204 5.50 13.73 -6.37
C ARG A 204 6.15 13.05 -7.58
N THR A 205 6.07 11.73 -7.67
CA THR A 205 6.67 10.96 -8.78
C THR A 205 5.95 11.27 -10.09
N CYS A 206 4.62 11.32 -10.09
CA CYS A 206 3.82 11.67 -11.26
C CYS A 206 4.12 13.09 -11.75
N SER A 207 4.25 14.06 -10.84
CA SER A 207 4.67 15.42 -11.19
C SER A 207 6.07 15.45 -11.81
N SER A 208 7.04 14.77 -11.20
CA SER A 208 8.40 14.63 -11.72
C SER A 208 8.42 14.03 -13.14
N VAL A 209 7.68 12.94 -13.37
CA VAL A 209 7.60 12.27 -14.68
C VAL A 209 6.92 13.16 -15.73
N ARG A 210 5.83 13.84 -15.37
CA ARG A 210 5.17 14.83 -16.23
C ARG A 210 6.11 15.96 -16.64
N ASN A 211 6.86 16.52 -15.70
CA ASN A 211 7.82 17.58 -16.00
C ASN A 211 8.96 17.09 -16.89
N ALA A 212 9.49 15.88 -16.64
CA ALA A 212 10.48 15.28 -17.52
C ALA A 212 9.95 15.09 -18.95
N PHE A 213 8.73 14.57 -19.08
CA PHE A 213 8.14 14.34 -20.41
C PHE A 213 7.86 15.65 -21.16
N ARG A 214 7.38 16.69 -20.45
CA ARG A 214 7.24 18.03 -21.00
C ARG A 214 8.56 18.59 -21.52
N GLN A 215 9.65 18.39 -20.78
CA GLN A 215 10.99 18.81 -21.20
C GLN A 215 11.43 18.05 -22.46
N ASP A 216 11.20 16.74 -22.53
CA ASP A 216 11.53 15.96 -23.73
C ASP A 216 10.74 16.45 -24.95
N ILE A 217 9.45 16.78 -24.81
CA ILE A 217 8.64 17.37 -25.89
C ILE A 217 9.25 18.71 -26.29
N ARG A 218 9.53 19.59 -25.33
CA ARG A 218 10.13 20.92 -25.58
C ARG A 218 11.44 20.80 -26.34
N ASP A 219 12.33 19.92 -25.89
CA ASP A 219 13.67 19.76 -26.43
C ASP A 219 13.62 19.09 -27.81
N SER A 220 12.58 18.30 -28.10
CA SER A 220 12.31 17.78 -29.45
C SER A 220 11.88 18.86 -30.46
N ILE A 221 11.38 20.00 -29.99
CA ILE A 221 10.86 21.12 -30.80
C ILE A 221 11.85 22.29 -30.88
N TYR A 222 12.35 22.77 -29.74
CA TYR A 222 13.12 24.01 -29.62
C TYR A 222 14.58 23.82 -29.18
N GLY A 223 14.99 22.57 -28.91
CA GLY A 223 16.32 22.27 -28.39
C GLY A 223 17.37 22.10 -29.48
N PRO A 224 18.67 22.12 -29.12
CA PRO A 224 19.74 21.64 -30.01
C PRO A 224 19.55 20.16 -30.39
N ASN A 225 18.75 19.44 -29.59
CA ASN A 225 18.36 18.04 -29.80
C ASN A 225 17.00 17.90 -30.50
N SER A 226 16.56 18.94 -31.21
CA SER A 226 15.36 18.86 -32.06
C SER A 226 15.55 17.72 -33.04
N ARG A 227 14.48 16.93 -33.23
CA ARG A 227 14.57 15.67 -33.98
C ARG A 227 13.28 15.36 -34.73
N PRO A 228 13.35 14.60 -35.83
CA PRO A 228 12.17 14.11 -36.53
C PRO A 228 11.24 13.32 -35.60
N LEU A 229 9.93 13.39 -35.87
CA LEU A 229 8.89 12.70 -35.10
C LEU A 229 9.17 11.22 -34.84
N ALA A 230 9.70 10.50 -35.85
CA ALA A 230 10.03 9.08 -35.73
C ALA A 230 11.11 8.82 -34.66
N GLN A 231 12.19 9.61 -34.67
CA GLN A 231 13.27 9.50 -33.68
C GLN A 231 12.81 9.90 -32.28
N PHE A 232 11.98 10.94 -32.18
CA PHE A 232 11.35 11.33 -30.91
C PHE A 232 10.49 10.21 -30.35
N THR A 233 9.65 9.59 -31.18
CA THR A 233 8.74 8.53 -30.76
C THR A 233 9.50 7.29 -30.29
N PHE A 234 10.56 6.91 -31.00
CA PHE A 234 11.45 5.82 -30.59
C PHE A 234 12.13 6.11 -29.25
N HIS A 235 12.72 7.31 -29.11
CA HIS A 235 13.43 7.68 -27.89
C HIS A 235 12.51 7.76 -26.67
N SER A 236 11.37 8.45 -26.82
CA SER A 236 10.37 8.57 -25.75
C SER A 236 9.81 7.20 -25.35
N ALA A 237 9.58 6.31 -26.30
CA ALA A 237 9.12 4.97 -25.98
C ALA A 237 10.15 4.15 -25.21
N ASN A 238 11.43 4.17 -25.59
CA ASN A 238 12.46 3.46 -24.85
C ASN A 238 12.65 4.02 -23.44
N LYS A 239 12.45 5.33 -23.26
CA LYS A 239 12.56 6.00 -21.96
C LYS A 239 11.37 5.74 -21.04
N TYR A 240 10.14 5.85 -21.56
CA TYR A 240 8.92 5.81 -20.76
C TYR A 240 8.21 4.46 -20.77
N HIS A 241 8.50 3.61 -21.75
CA HIS A 241 7.94 2.27 -21.85
C HIS A 241 8.99 1.26 -22.36
N PRO A 242 10.04 0.95 -21.57
CA PRO A 242 11.09 0.02 -21.97
C PRO A 242 10.53 -1.32 -22.47
N GLY A 243 11.12 -1.88 -23.52
CA GLY A 243 10.71 -3.15 -24.13
C GLY A 243 9.52 -3.07 -25.11
N LEU A 244 8.91 -1.90 -25.32
CA LEU A 244 7.79 -1.74 -26.25
C LEU A 244 8.20 -2.00 -27.72
N PHE A 245 9.38 -1.54 -28.11
CA PHE A 245 9.86 -1.61 -29.49
C PHE A 245 10.45 -2.97 -29.88
N GLU A 246 10.90 -3.76 -28.90
CA GLU A 246 11.43 -5.11 -29.12
C GLU A 246 10.36 -6.07 -29.69
N GLN A 247 9.08 -5.74 -29.50
CA GLN A 247 7.96 -6.57 -29.93
C GLN A 247 7.45 -6.26 -31.35
N GLY A 248 8.10 -5.36 -32.10
CA GLY A 248 7.61 -4.90 -33.42
C GLY A 248 6.24 -4.18 -33.37
N LYS A 249 5.72 -3.95 -32.16
CA LYS A 249 4.41 -3.34 -31.87
C LYS A 249 4.53 -1.88 -31.46
N ALA A 250 5.56 -1.19 -31.93
CA ALA A 250 5.61 0.27 -31.84
C ALA A 250 4.43 0.85 -32.60
N GLY A 251 3.31 0.98 -31.89
CA GLY A 251 2.02 1.22 -32.49
C GLY A 251 1.94 2.63 -33.06
N LEU A 252 1.26 2.75 -34.19
CA LEU A 252 0.81 4.01 -34.79
C LEU A 252 0.24 4.98 -33.73
N GLY A 253 -0.44 4.45 -32.70
CA GLY A 253 -0.98 5.24 -31.59
C GLY A 253 0.05 6.11 -30.86
N TYR A 254 1.30 5.65 -30.67
CA TYR A 254 2.32 6.46 -29.99
C TYR A 254 2.81 7.60 -30.89
N THR A 255 2.95 7.35 -32.19
CA THR A 255 3.29 8.38 -33.17
C THR A 255 2.20 9.44 -33.23
N ILE A 256 0.92 9.02 -33.32
CA ILE A 256 -0.24 9.92 -33.28
C ILE A 256 -0.18 10.77 -32.01
N HIS A 257 -0.02 10.14 -30.85
CA HIS A 257 0.01 10.80 -29.55
C HIS A 257 1.12 11.86 -29.46
N ASN A 258 2.34 11.50 -29.84
CA ASN A 258 3.48 12.42 -29.85
C ASN A 258 3.31 13.55 -30.86
N THR A 259 2.69 13.29 -32.01
CA THR A 259 2.40 14.32 -33.01
C THR A 259 1.49 15.38 -32.42
N ILE A 260 0.39 14.97 -31.78
CA ILE A 260 -0.58 15.88 -31.16
C ILE A 260 0.10 16.70 -30.06
N LEU A 261 0.90 16.07 -29.20
CA LEU A 261 1.62 16.76 -28.13
C LEU A 261 2.67 17.76 -28.65
N ARG A 262 3.42 17.39 -29.69
CA ARG A 262 4.38 18.29 -30.34
C ARG A 262 3.68 19.48 -30.99
N ARG A 263 2.56 19.21 -31.68
CA ARG A 263 1.72 20.25 -32.29
C ARG A 263 1.24 21.24 -31.24
N PHE A 264 0.71 20.75 -30.12
CA PHE A 264 0.30 21.62 -29.02
C PHE A 264 1.47 22.48 -28.49
N GLY A 265 2.66 21.90 -28.33
CA GLY A 265 3.86 22.63 -27.90
C GLY A 265 4.35 23.69 -28.89
N LEU A 266 4.18 23.45 -30.19
CA LEU A 266 4.45 24.42 -31.26
C LEU A 266 3.46 25.58 -31.22
N ASP A 267 2.17 25.28 -31.06
CA ASP A 267 1.11 26.29 -31.02
C ASP A 267 1.12 27.10 -29.71
N ASN A 268 1.78 26.61 -28.65
CA ASN A 268 1.81 27.22 -27.31
C ASN A 268 3.25 27.39 -26.76
N PRO A 269 4.12 28.19 -27.41
CA PRO A 269 5.54 28.31 -27.05
C PRO A 269 5.76 28.83 -25.63
N ALA A 270 4.92 29.74 -25.14
CA ALA A 270 5.04 30.30 -23.80
C ALA A 270 4.85 29.23 -22.70
N LEU A 271 3.86 28.34 -22.87
CA LEU A 271 3.54 27.30 -21.88
C LEU A 271 4.64 26.22 -21.82
N ILE A 272 5.14 25.79 -22.98
CA ILE A 272 6.14 24.72 -23.04
C ILE A 272 7.54 25.20 -22.64
N LYS A 273 7.89 26.48 -22.91
CA LYS A 273 9.15 27.08 -22.50
C LYS A 273 9.15 27.54 -21.05
N SER A 274 7.97 27.79 -20.46
CA SER A 274 7.85 28.15 -19.05
C SER A 274 8.59 27.15 -18.18
N LYS A 275 9.49 27.63 -17.32
CA LYS A 275 10.11 26.77 -16.32
C LYS A 275 8.98 26.42 -15.37
N SER A 276 8.64 25.13 -15.28
CA SER A 276 7.66 24.69 -14.30
C SER A 276 8.23 25.13 -12.96
N ALA A 277 7.54 26.06 -12.28
CA ALA A 277 7.93 26.49 -10.96
C ALA A 277 7.98 25.21 -10.14
N SER A 278 9.19 24.72 -9.85
CA SER A 278 9.41 23.38 -9.34
C SER A 278 8.48 23.18 -8.14
N GLU A 279 7.55 22.23 -8.24
CA GLU A 279 6.69 21.73 -7.16
C GLU A 279 7.50 21.04 -6.03
N GLU A 280 8.83 21.24 -6.01
CA GLU A 280 9.75 20.62 -5.06
C GLU A 280 9.68 21.25 -3.66
N ASN A 281 8.85 22.28 -3.45
CA ASN A 281 8.93 23.11 -2.24
C ASN A 281 7.76 22.98 -1.25
N GLU A 282 6.86 22.01 -1.40
CA GLU A 282 5.70 21.90 -0.50
C GLU A 282 5.84 20.86 0.63
N GLU A 283 6.91 20.06 0.73
CA GLU A 283 6.88 18.96 1.73
C GLU A 283 8.25 18.51 2.27
N SER A 284 9.00 19.44 2.87
CA SER A 284 10.04 19.11 3.85
C SER A 284 9.92 20.05 5.03
N GLY A 285 8.81 19.91 5.75
CA GLY A 285 8.66 20.40 7.10
C GLY A 285 8.92 19.26 8.08
N ASP A 286 10.14 18.73 8.12
CA ASP A 286 10.69 18.26 9.39
C ASP A 286 12.22 18.13 9.36
N ALA A 287 12.83 18.69 10.40
CA ALA A 287 14.18 18.49 10.93
C ALA A 287 15.46 18.83 10.11
N GLN A 288 16.18 19.81 10.68
CA GLN A 288 17.63 20.06 10.66
C GLN A 288 18.25 20.79 9.47
N SER A 289 18.12 22.10 9.56
CA SER A 289 18.89 23.15 8.90
C SER A 289 20.41 22.97 9.01
N GLN A 290 21.07 22.71 7.87
CA GLN A 290 22.44 23.16 7.63
C GLN A 290 22.56 23.87 6.27
N GLY A 291 22.51 25.21 6.33
CA GLY A 291 23.35 26.10 5.51
C GLY A 291 23.15 26.21 3.99
N ILE A 292 22.02 25.84 3.40
CA ILE A 292 21.85 25.96 1.93
C ILE A 292 21.51 27.41 1.53
N LYS A 293 22.44 28.02 0.77
CA LYS A 293 22.33 29.37 0.20
C LYS A 293 21.02 29.55 -0.59
N LYS A 294 20.16 30.48 -0.14
CA LYS A 294 18.91 30.89 -0.80
C LYS A 294 19.19 31.29 -2.26
N ARG A 295 18.83 30.44 -3.22
CA ARG A 295 18.69 30.85 -4.63
C ARG A 295 17.50 31.81 -4.70
N GLY A 296 17.70 32.98 -5.33
CA GLY A 296 16.68 34.02 -5.49
C GLY A 296 15.39 33.43 -6.05
N ARG A 297 14.32 33.51 -5.25
CA ARG A 297 12.98 33.06 -5.61
C ARG A 297 12.40 34.13 -6.52
N ASN A 298 12.59 33.99 -7.83
CA ASN A 298 11.92 34.86 -8.79
C ASN A 298 10.40 34.78 -8.54
N GLU A 299 9.74 35.93 -8.50
CA GLU A 299 8.34 36.17 -8.10
C GLU A 299 7.31 35.65 -9.13
N THR A 300 7.51 34.45 -9.68
CA THR A 300 6.43 33.78 -10.41
C THR A 300 5.44 33.24 -9.39
N GLY A 301 4.31 33.93 -9.24
CA GLY A 301 3.18 33.49 -8.44
C GLY A 301 2.69 32.08 -8.82
N ARG A 302 1.90 31.47 -7.93
CA ARG A 302 1.30 30.16 -8.18
C ARG A 302 0.44 30.24 -9.44
N ILE A 303 0.77 29.45 -10.46
CA ILE A 303 -0.03 29.35 -11.69
C ILE A 303 -1.41 28.81 -11.30
N PRO A 304 -2.52 29.44 -11.72
CA PRO A 304 -3.86 28.93 -11.46
C PRO A 304 -4.03 27.49 -11.95
N HIS A 305 -4.81 26.70 -11.21
CA HIS A 305 -5.06 25.30 -11.59
C HIS A 305 -5.71 25.22 -12.97
N GLY A 306 -5.11 24.43 -13.88
CA GLY A 306 -5.59 24.28 -15.25
C GLY A 306 -4.96 25.24 -16.26
N GLU A 307 -4.25 26.27 -15.81
CA GLU A 307 -3.49 27.17 -16.68
C GLU A 307 -2.04 26.71 -16.91
N ASP A 308 -1.60 25.69 -16.16
CA ASP A 308 -0.33 25.04 -16.40
C ASP A 308 -0.34 24.26 -17.73
N PHE A 309 0.85 23.85 -18.16
CA PHE A 309 1.01 23.15 -19.44
C PHE A 309 0.08 21.92 -19.56
N TRP A 310 -0.01 21.10 -18.53
CA TRP A 310 -0.80 19.86 -18.59
C TRP A 310 -2.30 20.14 -18.52
N GLY A 311 -2.76 21.11 -17.73
CA GLY A 311 -4.15 21.55 -17.75
C GLY A 311 -4.61 22.04 -19.13
N ARG A 312 -3.74 22.80 -19.83
CA ARG A 312 -4.02 23.27 -21.19
C ARG A 312 -3.95 22.14 -22.24
N VAL A 313 -3.07 21.16 -22.06
CA VAL A 313 -3.06 19.94 -22.89
C VAL A 313 -4.37 19.16 -22.73
N ASP A 314 -4.86 19.00 -21.50
CA ASP A 314 -6.12 18.27 -21.23
C ASP A 314 -7.31 18.93 -21.94
N LEU A 315 -7.44 20.25 -21.82
CA LEU A 315 -8.46 21.03 -22.54
C LEU A 315 -8.31 20.93 -24.07
N TYR A 316 -7.07 20.88 -24.57
CA TYR A 316 -6.81 20.71 -25.99
C TYR A 316 -7.25 19.32 -26.49
N PHE A 317 -6.93 18.26 -25.77
CA PHE A 317 -7.42 16.91 -26.11
C PHE A 317 -8.94 16.80 -26.02
N GLU A 318 -9.55 17.42 -25.02
CA GLU A 318 -11.02 17.47 -24.91
C GLU A 318 -11.65 18.14 -26.14
N GLY A 319 -11.14 19.30 -26.55
CA GLY A 319 -11.61 19.99 -27.77
C GLY A 319 -11.40 19.15 -29.03
N MET A 320 -10.25 18.49 -29.17
CA MET A 320 -9.95 17.61 -30.29
C MET A 320 -10.90 16.40 -30.35
N VAL A 321 -11.23 15.79 -29.21
CA VAL A 321 -12.20 14.68 -29.12
C VAL A 321 -13.61 15.14 -29.46
N GLN A 322 -14.00 16.35 -29.04
CA GLN A 322 -15.31 16.93 -29.41
C GLN A 322 -15.40 17.18 -30.92
N GLN A 323 -14.32 17.64 -31.57
CA GLN A 323 -14.29 17.94 -33.00
C GLN A 323 -14.20 16.68 -33.89
N ASN A 324 -13.35 15.73 -33.52
CA ASN A 324 -12.99 14.59 -34.37
C ASN A 324 -13.66 13.27 -33.95
N GLY A 325 -14.31 13.23 -32.77
CA GLY A 325 -14.94 12.04 -32.20
C GLY A 325 -14.07 11.33 -31.15
N ARG A 326 -14.63 10.31 -30.48
CA ARG A 326 -13.93 9.52 -29.45
C ARG A 326 -13.01 8.44 -30.02
N ASP A 327 -13.27 8.01 -31.24
CA ASP A 327 -12.48 6.97 -31.91
C ASP A 327 -11.26 7.59 -32.60
N LEU A 328 -10.09 7.45 -31.98
CA LEU A 328 -8.81 7.92 -32.53
C LEU A 328 -8.44 7.26 -33.87
N THR A 329 -9.11 6.18 -34.25
CA THR A 329 -8.93 5.50 -35.54
C THR A 329 -9.95 5.91 -36.61
N GLY A 330 -10.89 6.80 -36.27
CA GLY A 330 -11.87 7.34 -37.21
C GLY A 330 -11.24 8.22 -38.28
N ASP A 331 -11.92 8.36 -39.42
CA ASP A 331 -11.35 9.04 -40.60
C ASP A 331 -11.04 10.52 -40.36
N LYS A 332 -11.85 11.21 -39.56
CA LYS A 332 -11.56 12.59 -39.11
C LYS A 332 -10.24 12.69 -38.35
N TRP A 333 -9.98 11.75 -37.45
CA TRP A 333 -8.71 11.70 -36.72
C TRP A 333 -7.55 11.38 -37.65
N LYS A 334 -7.71 10.44 -38.59
CA LYS A 334 -6.67 10.15 -39.59
C LYS A 334 -6.31 11.38 -40.40
N GLU A 335 -7.30 12.10 -40.94
CA GLU A 335 -7.07 13.31 -41.73
C GLU A 335 -6.37 14.38 -40.89
N CYS A 336 -6.89 14.67 -39.70
CA CYS A 336 -6.33 15.65 -38.78
C CYS A 336 -4.89 15.32 -38.38
N VAL A 337 -4.60 14.07 -38.04
CA VAL A 337 -3.26 13.64 -37.62
C VAL A 337 -2.31 13.59 -38.81
N ASN A 338 -2.74 13.15 -39.99
CA ASN A 338 -1.91 13.16 -41.20
C ASN A 338 -1.50 14.58 -41.59
N GLU A 339 -2.42 15.55 -41.46
CA GLU A 339 -2.10 16.98 -41.60
C GLU A 339 -1.02 17.41 -40.60
N MET A 340 -1.18 17.07 -39.31
CA MET A 340 -0.19 17.42 -38.29
C MET A 340 1.18 16.75 -38.53
N ILE A 341 1.21 15.48 -38.94
CA ILE A 341 2.43 14.75 -39.30
C ILE A 341 3.12 15.44 -40.48
N ARG A 342 2.37 15.83 -41.52
CA ARG A 342 2.93 16.53 -42.69
C ARG A 342 3.57 17.85 -42.29
N ARG A 343 2.92 18.62 -41.41
CA ARG A 343 3.48 19.88 -40.89
C ARG A 343 4.73 19.65 -40.03
N ASP A 344 4.74 18.59 -39.22
CA ASP A 344 5.92 18.22 -38.43
C ASP A 344 7.09 17.86 -39.36
N TYR A 345 6.86 17.03 -40.39
CA TYR A 345 7.88 16.69 -41.39
C TYR A 345 8.37 17.91 -42.18
N ALA A 346 7.50 18.85 -42.52
CA ALA A 346 7.92 20.10 -43.16
C ALA A 346 8.83 20.95 -42.26
N THR A 347 8.66 20.86 -40.93
CA THR A 347 9.42 21.65 -39.96
C THR A 347 10.74 20.98 -39.56
N PHE A 348 10.73 19.66 -39.36
CA PHE A 348 11.85 18.91 -38.75
C PHE A 348 12.51 17.92 -39.72
N GLY A 349 12.07 17.87 -40.97
CA GLY A 349 12.51 16.89 -41.96
C GLY A 349 11.67 15.62 -41.94
N GLY A 350 11.39 15.11 -43.13
CA GLY A 350 10.76 13.80 -43.31
C GLY A 350 11.74 12.65 -43.04
N PRO A 351 11.26 11.40 -43.05
CA PRO A 351 12.10 10.21 -42.84
C PRO A 351 13.28 10.13 -43.83
N GLU A 352 13.12 10.67 -45.04
CA GLU A 352 14.14 10.67 -46.10
C GLU A 352 15.37 11.54 -45.80
N ASN A 353 15.21 12.57 -44.97
CA ASN A 353 16.31 13.46 -44.58
C ASN A 353 17.10 12.94 -43.37
N THR A 354 16.78 11.73 -42.89
CA THR A 354 17.60 11.07 -41.86
C THR A 354 18.86 10.56 -42.55
N SER A 355 19.90 11.39 -42.55
CA SER A 355 21.20 11.10 -43.14
C SER A 355 21.64 9.69 -42.73
N ALA A 356 22.05 8.86 -43.70
CA ALA A 356 22.42 7.46 -43.48
C ALA A 356 23.49 7.25 -42.39
N ASP A 357 24.27 8.30 -42.07
CA ASP A 357 25.28 8.32 -41.02
C ASP A 357 24.73 8.33 -39.58
N ALA A 358 23.45 8.65 -39.37
CA ALA A 358 22.82 8.66 -38.06
C ALA A 358 21.95 7.44 -37.79
N ARG A 359 22.15 6.34 -38.55
CA ARG A 359 21.43 5.08 -38.30
C ARG A 359 22.07 4.44 -37.06
N PRO A 360 21.38 4.39 -35.91
CA PRO A 360 21.92 3.62 -34.79
C PRO A 360 21.99 2.17 -35.26
N GLU A 361 23.18 1.57 -35.28
CA GLU A 361 23.44 0.21 -35.77
C GLU A 361 22.55 -0.86 -35.11
N SER A 362 21.85 -0.53 -34.02
CA SER A 362 20.91 -1.40 -33.31
C SER A 362 19.43 -1.20 -33.65
N ALA A 363 19.03 -0.24 -34.49
CA ALA A 363 17.63 -0.06 -34.88
C ALA A 363 17.34 -0.81 -36.20
N GLY A 364 16.90 -2.05 -36.09
CA GLY A 364 16.48 -2.88 -37.21
C GLY A 364 15.31 -2.29 -38.04
N PRO A 365 14.81 -3.02 -39.06
CA PRO A 365 13.93 -2.53 -40.14
C PRO A 365 12.57 -1.93 -39.72
N VAL A 366 12.24 -1.91 -38.45
CA VAL A 366 10.92 -1.58 -37.88
C VAL A 366 10.52 -0.11 -38.13
N ILE A 367 11.48 0.82 -38.22
CA ILE A 367 11.19 2.24 -38.50
C ILE A 367 10.67 2.42 -39.94
N ALA A 368 11.17 1.63 -40.90
CA ALA A 368 10.70 1.66 -42.27
C ALA A 368 9.27 1.11 -42.42
N GLN A 369 8.86 0.15 -41.59
CA GLN A 369 7.48 -0.35 -41.56
C GLN A 369 6.49 0.66 -40.96
N GLY A 370 6.89 1.48 -39.99
CA GLY A 370 6.05 2.56 -39.47
C GLY A 370 5.79 3.65 -40.53
N ALA A 371 6.83 4.09 -41.24
CA ALA A 371 6.70 5.05 -42.35
C ALA A 371 5.95 4.44 -43.56
N SER A 372 6.21 3.16 -43.88
CA SER A 372 5.52 2.41 -44.93
C SER A 372 4.06 2.10 -44.58
N MET A 373 3.69 1.93 -43.30
CA MET A 373 2.29 1.80 -42.89
C MET A 373 1.56 3.14 -43.02
N ILE A 374 2.20 4.26 -42.68
CA ILE A 374 1.60 5.59 -42.90
C ILE A 374 1.35 5.84 -44.40
N HIS A 375 2.30 5.46 -45.27
CA HIS A 375 2.09 5.51 -46.73
C HIS A 375 1.11 4.46 -47.28
N SER A 376 1.07 3.24 -46.72
CA SER A 376 0.12 2.18 -47.12
C SER A 376 -1.31 2.47 -46.68
N PHE A 377 -1.52 3.31 -45.66
CA PHE A 377 -2.85 3.79 -45.26
C PHE A 377 -3.31 4.98 -46.11
N ALA A 378 -2.39 5.78 -46.66
CA ALA A 378 -2.72 6.87 -47.58
C ALA A 378 -3.08 6.37 -49.01
N ASN A 379 -2.63 5.17 -49.41
CA ASN A 379 -2.80 4.62 -50.76
C ASN A 379 -3.77 3.41 -50.85
N ARG A 380 -4.59 3.13 -49.82
CA ARG A 380 -5.60 2.03 -49.83
C ARG A 380 -7.06 2.51 -49.73
N THR A 381 -7.27 3.76 -50.10
CA THR A 381 -8.56 4.39 -50.45
C THR A 381 -8.34 5.10 -51.76
#